data_AF-A0A7J8F3A4-F1
#
_entry.id   AF-A0A7J8F3A4-F1
#
_cell.length_a   1.000
_cell.length_b   1.000
_cell.length_c   1.000
_cell.angle_alpha   90.00
_cell.angle_beta   90.00
_cell.angle_gamma   90.00
#
_symmetry.space_group_name_H-M   'P 1'
#
loop_
_entity.id
_entity.type
_entity.pdbx_description
1 polymer ?
#
loop_
_entity_poly.entity_id
_entity_poly.type
_entity_poly.pdbx_seq_one_letter_code
_entity_poly.pdbx_strand_id
1 'polypeptide(L)'
;MWCSGRCSSACFRTMPLLTSTLWTSWGTCSAACRQPSSTTECPQGPGPPPCTASGAAQTSAPSRRPRPPQNWTAETIQDMGPFLALFSGDELSSVATKFPDILQQTASEMAGTSPPQEFLWAVFESVRNGSERGPSADPSPGCLGVGAPSSDDIFRLAEANACWAPEALLCMGEDVFLRNVELLGAVRGFGPPQLTALKEKAVQVWDAPSHWREHHILSLGRIALAFNERELGQLGLSAIDTVASLSQQTEWTPGQAKSILRGFLEDSGSRIQDLKSFHLVGLGATLCAMNATEISLIRVSEFRAVVARIGTLVCSTDVLAEFKKKAEAVFGNPAEWSSSVLQELGTIAAGLTKEELRMLDKDLMPYFQPSAIRCLPDEIFKELSAEQIAALGPENAAAVTPAQRRQLGVWQLQSLQRALDGDKPRAWQDAALSARPPRTPLARAPPGVSASGGLWLGCSLPVLMLQLLR
;
A
#
# COMPACT_ATOMS: atom_id res chain seq x y z
N MET A 1 4.49 -6.75 -53.00
CA MET A 1 3.81 -7.87 -52.32
C MET A 1 4.04 -7.69 -50.83
N TRP A 2 3.23 -6.92 -50.10
CA TRP A 2 1.96 -7.34 -49.47
C TRP A 2 2.02 -8.76 -48.88
N CYS A 3 2.16 -8.83 -47.56
CA CYS A 3 1.45 -9.80 -46.72
C CYS A 3 1.10 -9.12 -45.40
N SER A 4 -0.17 -8.74 -45.32
CA SER A 4 -0.95 -8.42 -44.14
C SER A 4 -1.34 -9.70 -43.39
N GLY A 5 -1.47 -9.63 -42.06
CA GLY A 5 -2.58 -10.32 -41.38
C GLY A 5 -2.31 -11.11 -40.10
N ARG A 6 -2.74 -10.49 -38.99
CA ARG A 6 -3.41 -11.06 -37.80
C ARG A 6 -2.62 -11.95 -36.84
N CYS A 7 -2.28 -11.39 -35.68
CA CYS A 7 -2.44 -12.09 -34.40
C CYS A 7 -3.47 -11.35 -33.56
N SER A 8 -4.48 -12.11 -33.11
CA SER A 8 -5.63 -11.66 -32.35
C SER A 8 -5.29 -11.22 -30.93
N SER A 9 -6.09 -10.26 -30.48
CA SER A 9 -6.35 -9.82 -29.12
C SER A 9 -6.62 -10.98 -28.13
N ALA A 10 -5.67 -11.24 -27.22
CA ALA A 10 -5.91 -11.90 -25.92
C ALA A 10 -4.60 -11.93 -25.11
N CYS A 11 -4.15 -10.79 -24.57
CA CYS A 11 -3.10 -10.78 -23.53
C CYS A 11 -2.96 -9.38 -22.90
N PHE A 12 -4.01 -8.82 -22.31
CA PHE A 12 -3.87 -7.70 -21.38
C PHE A 12 -5.05 -7.71 -20.41
N ARG A 13 -4.82 -8.27 -19.22
CA ARG A 13 -5.41 -7.93 -17.91
C ARG A 13 -5.13 -9.08 -16.94
N THR A 14 -4.01 -8.97 -16.23
CA THR A 14 -3.79 -9.52 -14.87
C THR A 14 -2.42 -9.05 -14.39
N MET A 15 -2.38 -7.91 -13.70
CA MET A 15 -1.30 -7.60 -12.75
C MET A 15 -1.96 -7.07 -11.48
N PRO A 16 -1.68 -7.65 -10.30
CA PRO A 16 -2.13 -7.07 -9.04
C PRO A 16 -1.19 -5.94 -8.60
N LEU A 17 -1.82 -4.96 -7.97
CA LEU A 17 -1.29 -3.82 -7.23
C LEU A 17 0.10 -4.05 -6.59
N LEU A 18 1.10 -3.33 -7.09
CA LEU A 18 2.34 -3.05 -6.35
C LEU A 18 2.17 -1.68 -5.70
N THR A 19 2.14 -1.66 -4.37
CA THR A 19 2.20 -0.45 -3.55
C THR A 19 3.54 0.25 -3.72
N SER A 20 3.50 1.58 -3.70
CA SER A 20 4.62 2.49 -3.94
C SER A 20 5.85 2.21 -3.08
N THR A 21 6.94 1.83 -3.72
CA THR A 21 8.31 2.26 -3.39
C THR A 21 9.23 1.73 -4.48
N LEU A 22 9.74 2.63 -5.32
CA LEU A 22 10.97 2.54 -6.14
C LEU A 22 10.84 3.50 -7.34
N TRP A 23 11.01 4.79 -7.07
CA TRP A 23 11.54 5.70 -8.08
C TRP A 23 13.06 5.71 -7.91
N THR A 24 13.75 4.89 -8.69
CA THR A 24 15.12 5.12 -9.18
C THR A 24 15.52 3.93 -10.04
N SER A 25 15.56 4.15 -11.36
CA SER A 25 16.50 3.56 -12.34
C SER A 25 15.82 3.40 -13.69
N TRP A 26 16.08 4.36 -14.59
CA TRP A 26 15.98 4.13 -16.02
C TRP A 26 17.25 3.40 -16.48
N GLY A 27 17.09 2.22 -17.10
CA GLY A 27 18.22 1.44 -17.62
C GLY A 27 17.82 0.07 -18.19
N THR A 28 17.06 0.09 -19.29
CA THR A 28 16.98 -0.89 -20.41
C THR A 28 17.05 -2.41 -20.15
N CYS A 29 15.97 -3.08 -20.60
CA CYS A 29 15.87 -4.50 -20.98
C CYS A 29 17.08 -5.05 -21.78
N SER A 30 17.47 -6.29 -21.48
CA SER A 30 17.90 -7.22 -22.53
C SER A 30 17.57 -8.67 -22.15
N ALA A 31 16.85 -9.33 -23.05
CA ALA A 31 16.33 -10.68 -22.91
C ALA A 31 17.42 -11.75 -23.12
N ALA A 32 17.34 -12.81 -22.33
CA ALA A 32 18.14 -14.02 -22.49
C ALA A 32 17.62 -14.86 -23.68
N CYS A 33 18.51 -15.20 -24.61
CA CYS A 33 18.38 -16.34 -25.51
C CYS A 33 19.66 -17.17 -25.48
N ARG A 34 19.47 -18.50 -25.46
CA ARG A 34 20.47 -19.55 -25.23
C ARG A 34 21.60 -19.56 -26.28
N GLN A 35 22.77 -20.05 -25.84
CA GLN A 35 23.98 -20.29 -26.64
C GLN A 35 23.78 -21.25 -27.84
N PRO A 36 24.73 -21.23 -28.80
CA PRO A 36 25.80 -22.24 -28.76
C PRO A 36 27.24 -21.70 -29.00
N SER A 37 28.16 -22.50 -28.49
CA SER A 37 29.63 -22.55 -28.60
C SER A 37 30.27 -22.23 -29.96
N SER A 38 31.35 -21.42 -29.96
CA SER A 38 32.66 -21.75 -30.53
C SER A 38 33.68 -20.62 -30.33
N THR A 39 34.88 -21.01 -29.92
CA THR A 39 36.11 -20.23 -29.73
C THR A 39 36.60 -19.53 -31.00
N THR A 40 36.83 -18.21 -30.96
CA THR A 40 37.92 -17.54 -31.70
C THR A 40 38.22 -16.17 -31.07
N GLU A 41 39.50 -15.93 -30.78
CA GLU A 41 40.05 -14.66 -30.29
C GLU A 41 39.93 -13.53 -31.33
N CYS A 42 39.66 -12.30 -30.86
CA CYS A 42 39.82 -11.06 -31.62
C CYS A 42 40.56 -10.00 -30.76
N PRO A 43 41.35 -9.11 -31.37
CA PRO A 43 42.44 -8.39 -30.72
C PRO A 43 41.99 -7.13 -29.95
N GLN A 44 42.76 -6.78 -28.92
CA GLN A 44 42.54 -5.58 -28.10
C GLN A 44 42.81 -4.29 -28.89
N GLY A 45 41.76 -3.48 -29.07
CA GLY A 45 41.85 -2.06 -29.45
C GLY A 45 41.82 -1.15 -28.22
N PRO A 46 42.30 0.11 -28.32
CA PRO A 46 42.48 0.99 -27.17
C PRO A 46 41.13 1.41 -26.58
N GLY A 47 41.03 1.37 -25.25
CA GLY A 47 39.83 1.73 -24.50
C GLY A 47 39.43 3.20 -24.70
N PRO A 48 38.15 3.53 -24.43
CA PRO A 48 37.66 4.90 -24.55
C PRO A 48 38.34 5.82 -23.53
N PRO A 49 38.55 7.12 -23.86
CA PRO A 49 39.18 8.05 -22.94
C PRO A 49 38.30 8.29 -21.71
N PRO A 50 38.90 8.62 -20.56
CA PRO A 50 38.14 8.95 -19.36
C PRO A 50 37.35 10.24 -19.58
N CYS A 51 36.06 10.24 -19.21
CA CYS A 51 35.24 11.43 -19.15
C CYS A 51 35.84 12.42 -18.14
N THR A 52 36.60 13.39 -18.62
CA THR A 52 37.01 14.55 -17.84
C THR A 52 35.80 15.41 -17.57
N ALA A 53 35.50 15.61 -16.29
CA ALA A 53 34.50 16.57 -15.84
C ALA A 53 34.94 17.98 -16.28
N SER A 54 34.35 18.47 -17.37
CA SER A 54 34.41 19.88 -17.73
C SER A 54 33.61 20.65 -16.68
N GLY A 55 34.26 21.62 -16.03
CA GLY A 55 33.71 22.39 -14.94
C GLY A 55 32.41 23.07 -15.31
N ALA A 56 31.29 22.49 -14.85
CA ALA A 56 30.07 23.23 -14.66
C ALA A 56 30.32 24.22 -13.53
N ALA A 57 30.34 25.51 -13.86
CA ALA A 57 30.29 26.57 -12.88
C ALA A 57 29.15 26.25 -11.89
N GLN A 58 29.51 26.07 -10.61
CA GLN A 58 28.56 26.01 -9.52
C GLN A 58 27.91 27.39 -9.39
N THR A 59 26.86 27.64 -10.17
CA THR A 59 25.85 28.61 -9.77
C THR A 59 25.02 27.93 -8.69
N SER A 60 25.34 28.27 -7.44
CA SER A 60 24.47 28.07 -6.29
C SER A 60 23.13 28.75 -6.55
N ALA A 61 22.18 28.03 -7.16
CA ALA A 61 20.80 28.45 -7.22
C ALA A 61 20.17 28.12 -5.85
N PRO A 62 19.62 29.09 -5.12
CA PRO A 62 18.85 28.79 -3.93
C PRO A 62 17.65 27.93 -4.34
N SER A 63 17.20 27.03 -3.46
CA SER A 63 15.94 26.28 -3.58
C SER A 63 14.77 27.26 -3.70
N ARG A 64 14.58 27.86 -4.86
CA ARG A 64 13.42 28.69 -5.15
C ARG A 64 12.27 27.72 -5.37
N ARG A 65 11.28 27.78 -4.47
CA ARG A 65 9.94 27.32 -4.81
C ARG A 65 9.62 27.87 -6.22
N PRO A 66 8.99 27.08 -7.10
CA PRO A 66 8.50 27.58 -8.38
C PRO A 66 7.72 28.88 -8.15
N ARG A 67 7.75 29.79 -9.14
CA ARG A 67 6.91 30.99 -9.07
C ARG A 67 5.46 30.59 -8.83
N PRO A 68 4.61 31.44 -8.25
CA PRO A 68 3.19 31.13 -8.08
C PRO A 68 2.54 30.71 -9.42
N PRO A 69 1.59 29.75 -9.43
CA PRO A 69 1.04 29.18 -10.67
C PRO A 69 0.45 30.19 -11.66
N GLN A 70 0.05 31.38 -11.17
CA GLN A 70 -0.44 32.47 -12.01
C GLN A 70 0.56 32.87 -13.10
N ASN A 71 1.87 32.74 -12.83
CA ASN A 71 2.95 33.18 -13.71
C ASN A 71 3.60 32.06 -14.54
N TRP A 72 3.02 30.86 -14.58
CA TRP A 72 3.62 29.72 -15.29
C TRP A 72 3.45 29.78 -16.81
N THR A 73 4.39 29.18 -17.52
CA THR A 73 4.31 28.86 -18.96
C THR A 73 3.82 27.42 -19.16
N ALA A 74 3.45 27.06 -20.39
CA ALA A 74 3.06 25.70 -20.76
C ALA A 74 4.14 24.66 -20.43
N GLU A 75 5.41 25.00 -20.65
CA GLU A 75 6.56 24.14 -20.30
C GLU A 75 6.66 23.95 -18.78
N THR A 76 6.49 25.02 -18.01
CA THR A 76 6.60 24.95 -16.55
C THR A 76 5.50 24.08 -15.94
N ILE A 77 4.25 24.18 -16.41
CA ILE A 77 3.15 23.35 -15.89
C ILE A 77 3.35 21.88 -16.28
N GLN A 78 3.92 21.58 -17.45
CA GLN A 78 4.20 20.22 -17.87
C GLN A 78 5.24 19.55 -16.96
N ASP A 79 6.30 20.28 -16.58
CA ASP A 79 7.32 19.79 -15.64
C ASP A 79 6.76 19.62 -14.21
N MET A 80 5.79 20.46 -13.81
CA MET A 80 5.18 20.43 -12.48
C MET A 80 4.01 19.44 -12.37
N GLY A 81 3.48 18.93 -13.49
CA GLY A 81 2.34 18.01 -13.56
C GLY A 81 2.36 16.88 -12.52
N PRO A 82 3.44 16.08 -12.44
CA PRO A 82 3.54 14.98 -11.48
C PRO A 82 3.51 15.40 -10.01
N PHE A 83 3.73 16.68 -9.71
CA PHE A 83 3.78 17.23 -8.36
C PHE A 83 2.52 17.97 -7.97
N LEU A 84 1.54 18.14 -8.87
CA LEU A 84 0.33 18.93 -8.61
C LEU A 84 -0.44 18.47 -7.37
N ALA A 85 -0.42 17.18 -7.05
CA ALA A 85 -1.03 16.64 -5.84
C ALA A 85 -0.44 17.20 -4.52
N LEU A 86 0.72 17.84 -4.55
CA LEU A 86 1.39 18.41 -3.37
C LEU A 86 1.10 19.90 -3.16
N PHE A 87 0.35 20.53 -4.08
CA PHE A 87 0.07 21.96 -4.03
C PHE A 87 -1.08 22.28 -3.08
N SER A 88 -1.11 23.53 -2.60
CA SER A 88 -2.22 24.05 -1.81
C SER A 88 -3.46 24.33 -2.68
N GLY A 89 -4.63 24.46 -2.04
CA GLY A 89 -5.89 24.75 -2.74
C GLY A 89 -5.85 26.03 -3.58
N ASP A 90 -5.23 27.11 -3.09
CA ASP A 90 -5.10 28.38 -3.82
C ASP A 90 -4.24 28.26 -5.08
N GLU A 91 -3.15 27.48 -4.98
CA GLU A 91 -2.27 27.19 -6.10
C GLU A 91 -2.99 26.33 -7.14
N LEU A 92 -3.71 25.31 -6.69
CA LEU A 92 -4.51 24.42 -7.55
C LEU A 92 -5.65 25.15 -8.24
N SER A 93 -6.32 26.09 -7.57
CA SER A 93 -7.36 26.92 -8.19
C SER A 93 -6.79 27.76 -9.35
N SER A 94 -5.58 28.28 -9.16
CA SER A 94 -4.87 29.04 -10.21
C SER A 94 -4.46 28.15 -11.39
N VAL A 95 -4.05 26.90 -11.12
CA VAL A 95 -3.78 25.89 -12.16
C VAL A 95 -5.06 25.50 -12.89
N ALA A 96 -6.14 25.19 -12.16
CA ALA A 96 -7.44 24.80 -12.71
C ALA A 96 -8.01 25.84 -13.69
N THR A 97 -7.78 27.13 -13.40
CA THR A 97 -8.23 28.24 -14.24
C THR A 97 -7.39 28.38 -15.51
N LYS A 98 -6.06 28.20 -15.42
CA LYS A 98 -5.13 28.51 -16.50
C LYS A 98 -4.77 27.30 -17.37
N PHE A 99 -4.73 26.12 -16.77
CA PHE A 99 -4.28 24.86 -17.37
C PHE A 99 -5.20 23.68 -16.96
N PRO A 100 -6.53 23.77 -17.22
CA PRO A 100 -7.48 22.73 -16.81
C PRO A 100 -7.14 21.35 -17.40
N ASP A 101 -6.66 21.29 -18.64
CA ASP A 101 -6.35 20.04 -19.33
C ASP A 101 -5.18 19.29 -18.67
N ILE A 102 -4.15 20.01 -18.22
CA ILE A 102 -3.01 19.38 -17.53
C ILE A 102 -3.46 18.86 -16.16
N LEU A 103 -4.30 19.62 -15.44
CA LEU A 103 -4.84 19.18 -14.16
C LEU A 103 -5.67 17.89 -14.31
N GLN A 104 -6.52 17.81 -15.33
CA GLN A 104 -7.34 16.63 -15.65
C GLN A 104 -6.48 15.44 -16.12
N GLN A 105 -5.45 15.69 -16.93
CA GLN A 105 -4.50 14.66 -17.35
C GLN A 105 -3.76 14.07 -16.16
N THR A 106 -3.24 14.90 -15.25
CA THR A 106 -2.60 14.45 -14.01
C THR A 106 -3.57 13.62 -13.17
N ALA A 107 -4.83 14.06 -13.02
CA ALA A 107 -5.83 13.29 -12.29
C ALA A 107 -6.09 11.90 -12.90
N SER A 108 -6.12 11.82 -14.22
CA SER A 108 -6.29 10.56 -14.97
C SER A 108 -5.10 9.61 -14.80
N GLU A 109 -3.87 10.14 -14.77
CA GLU A 109 -2.65 9.38 -14.51
C GLU A 109 -2.56 8.86 -13.07
N MET A 110 -3.25 9.52 -12.13
CA MET A 110 -3.35 9.13 -10.73
C MET A 110 -4.52 8.15 -10.44
N ALA A 111 -5.22 7.66 -11.45
CA ALA A 111 -6.33 6.72 -11.27
C ALA A 111 -5.91 5.47 -10.47
N GLY A 112 -6.74 5.04 -9.52
CA GLY A 112 -6.45 3.91 -8.64
C GLY A 112 -5.49 4.22 -7.47
N THR A 113 -5.05 5.47 -7.34
CA THR A 113 -4.33 5.97 -6.15
C THR A 113 -5.29 6.66 -5.17
N SER A 114 -4.78 7.20 -4.06
CA SER A 114 -5.55 8.02 -3.13
C SER A 114 -4.97 9.44 -3.09
N PRO A 115 -5.28 10.31 -4.08
CA PRO A 115 -4.79 11.69 -4.09
C PRO A 115 -5.33 12.49 -2.89
N PRO A 116 -4.65 13.58 -2.49
CA PRO A 116 -5.14 14.48 -1.45
C PRO A 116 -6.49 15.11 -1.80
N GLN A 117 -7.30 15.39 -0.77
CA GLN A 117 -8.67 15.88 -0.95
C GLN A 117 -8.71 17.23 -1.66
N GLU A 118 -7.75 18.12 -1.38
CA GLU A 118 -7.63 19.44 -2.00
C GLU A 118 -7.40 19.33 -3.52
N PHE A 119 -6.59 18.35 -3.94
CA PHE A 119 -6.36 18.07 -5.35
C PHE A 119 -7.63 17.55 -6.03
N LEU A 120 -8.30 16.58 -5.43
CA LEU A 120 -9.56 16.03 -5.95
C LEU A 120 -10.63 17.13 -6.09
N TRP A 121 -10.75 18.01 -5.09
CA TRP A 121 -11.69 19.12 -5.14
C TRP A 121 -11.38 20.12 -6.25
N ALA A 122 -10.11 20.47 -6.45
CA ALA A 122 -9.72 21.38 -7.53
C ALA A 122 -9.99 20.81 -8.93
N VAL A 123 -9.75 19.51 -9.13
CA VAL A 123 -10.13 18.79 -10.36
C VAL A 123 -11.65 18.83 -10.53
N PHE A 124 -12.39 18.56 -9.46
CA PHE A 124 -13.85 18.57 -9.46
C PHE A 124 -14.42 19.92 -9.90
N GLU A 125 -14.00 21.02 -9.26
CA GLU A 125 -14.44 22.36 -9.64
C GLU A 125 -14.02 22.73 -11.07
N SER A 126 -12.82 22.35 -11.50
CA SER A 126 -12.34 22.59 -12.87
C SER A 126 -13.27 21.97 -13.91
N VAL A 127 -13.63 20.69 -13.74
CA VAL A 127 -14.53 19.97 -14.66
C VAL A 127 -15.94 20.55 -14.58
N ARG A 128 -16.46 20.82 -13.38
CA ARG A 128 -17.82 21.35 -13.19
C ARG A 128 -18.00 22.75 -13.77
N ASN A 129 -16.97 23.59 -13.71
CA ASN A 129 -17.00 24.93 -14.30
C ASN A 129 -16.88 24.91 -15.82
N GLY A 130 -16.19 23.91 -16.38
CA GLY A 130 -16.02 23.73 -17.82
C GLY A 130 -17.17 22.97 -18.52
N SER A 131 -17.97 22.23 -17.76
CA SER A 131 -19.07 21.43 -18.30
C SER A 131 -20.26 22.32 -18.70
N GLU A 132 -20.58 22.38 -19.99
CA GLU A 132 -21.80 23.07 -20.44
C GLU A 132 -23.02 22.28 -19.97
N ARG A 133 -23.95 22.97 -19.30
CA ARG A 133 -25.18 22.37 -18.79
C ARG A 133 -26.09 22.05 -19.99
N GLY A 134 -25.89 20.87 -20.59
CA GLY A 134 -26.73 20.38 -21.68
C GLY A 134 -28.21 20.31 -21.28
N PRO A 135 -29.14 20.30 -22.25
CA PRO A 135 -30.55 20.14 -21.95
C PRO A 135 -30.75 18.83 -21.18
N SER A 136 -31.14 18.95 -19.91
CA SER A 136 -31.39 17.81 -19.05
C SER A 136 -32.49 16.95 -19.68
N ALA A 137 -32.22 15.66 -19.89
CA ALA A 137 -33.29 14.68 -20.00
C ALA A 137 -34.23 14.85 -18.81
N ASP A 138 -35.53 14.58 -18.99
CA ASP A 138 -36.55 14.80 -17.96
C ASP A 138 -36.07 14.23 -16.62
N PRO A 139 -35.80 15.08 -15.62
CA PRO A 139 -35.20 14.62 -14.37
C PRO A 139 -36.16 13.66 -13.67
N SER A 140 -35.60 12.58 -13.13
CA SER A 140 -36.36 11.64 -12.30
C SER A 140 -37.14 12.37 -11.22
N PRO A 141 -38.34 11.90 -10.82
CA PRO A 141 -39.12 12.51 -9.76
C PRO A 141 -38.27 12.73 -8.49
N GLY A 142 -38.16 13.99 -8.03
CA GLY A 142 -37.33 14.36 -6.87
C GLY A 142 -35.91 14.87 -7.20
N CYS A 143 -35.49 14.85 -8.47
CA CYS A 143 -34.17 15.31 -8.91
C CYS A 143 -34.16 16.74 -9.49
N LEU A 144 -35.26 17.48 -9.34
CA LEU A 144 -35.37 18.86 -9.82
C LEU A 144 -34.35 19.76 -9.12
N GLY A 145 -33.48 20.40 -9.90
CA GLY A 145 -32.45 21.30 -9.41
C GLY A 145 -31.16 20.63 -8.91
N VAL A 146 -31.10 19.29 -8.93
CA VAL A 146 -29.88 18.55 -8.57
C VAL A 146 -28.94 18.52 -9.79
N GLY A 147 -27.72 19.01 -9.61
CA GLY A 147 -26.69 18.96 -10.65
C GLY A 147 -26.11 17.56 -10.77
N ALA A 148 -26.75 16.67 -11.53
CA ALA A 148 -26.30 15.31 -11.75
C ALA A 148 -25.06 15.25 -12.69
N PRO A 149 -24.21 14.19 -12.56
CA PRO A 149 -23.07 14.00 -13.45
C PRO A 149 -23.50 13.63 -14.87
N SER A 150 -22.77 14.15 -15.86
CA SER A 150 -22.78 13.65 -17.25
C SER A 150 -21.77 12.51 -17.45
N SER A 151 -21.84 11.79 -18.57
CA SER A 151 -20.81 10.79 -18.91
C SER A 151 -19.42 11.42 -19.09
N ASP A 152 -19.36 12.64 -19.64
CA ASP A 152 -18.10 13.38 -19.80
C ASP A 152 -17.54 13.83 -18.45
N ASP A 153 -18.41 14.28 -17.53
CA ASP A 153 -18.01 14.62 -16.16
C ASP A 153 -17.35 13.41 -15.49
N ILE A 154 -18.01 12.24 -15.50
CA ILE A 154 -17.51 11.03 -14.83
C ILE A 154 -16.16 10.61 -15.39
N PHE A 155 -16.02 10.64 -16.71
CA PHE A 155 -14.78 10.27 -17.38
C PHE A 155 -13.62 11.21 -16.99
N ARG A 156 -13.83 12.52 -17.06
CA ARG A 156 -12.78 13.52 -16.76
C ARG A 156 -12.39 13.60 -15.29
N LEU A 157 -13.31 13.27 -14.38
CA LEU A 157 -13.08 13.39 -12.95
C LEU A 157 -12.17 12.28 -12.39
N ALA A 158 -12.12 11.09 -13.00
CA ALA A 158 -11.36 9.95 -12.46
C ALA A 158 -11.66 9.73 -10.95
N GLU A 159 -10.66 9.75 -10.06
CA GLU A 159 -10.84 9.62 -8.60
C GLU A 159 -11.62 10.80 -7.98
N ALA A 160 -11.66 11.97 -8.63
CA ALA A 160 -12.40 13.14 -8.15
C ALA A 160 -13.93 12.96 -8.25
N ASN A 161 -14.41 11.86 -8.84
CA ASN A 161 -15.80 11.44 -8.69
C ASN A 161 -16.19 11.26 -7.21
N ALA A 162 -15.23 10.99 -6.32
CA ALA A 162 -15.43 10.96 -4.88
C ALA A 162 -15.90 12.29 -4.27
N CYS A 163 -15.86 13.41 -5.02
CA CYS A 163 -16.37 14.70 -4.57
C CYS A 163 -17.88 14.90 -4.83
N TRP A 164 -18.54 13.98 -5.55
CA TRP A 164 -19.98 14.07 -5.80
C TRP A 164 -20.81 13.89 -4.53
N ALA A 165 -21.84 14.71 -4.36
CA ALA A 165 -22.86 14.46 -3.35
C ALA A 165 -23.63 13.16 -3.65
N PRO A 166 -24.03 12.36 -2.65
CA PRO A 166 -24.81 11.13 -2.85
C PRO A 166 -26.08 11.36 -3.67
N GLU A 167 -26.78 12.47 -3.45
CA GLU A 167 -28.01 12.83 -4.15
C GLU A 167 -27.75 13.07 -5.64
N ALA A 168 -26.60 13.66 -6.00
CA ALA A 168 -26.22 13.87 -7.39
C ALA A 168 -25.95 12.54 -8.10
N LEU A 169 -25.30 11.59 -7.44
CA LEU A 169 -25.05 10.24 -7.98
C LEU A 169 -26.36 9.47 -8.20
N LEU A 170 -27.31 9.57 -7.25
CA LEU A 170 -28.62 8.94 -7.36
C LEU A 170 -29.46 9.55 -8.51
N CYS A 171 -29.35 10.86 -8.71
CA CYS A 171 -30.10 11.60 -9.74
C CYS A 171 -29.49 11.53 -11.15
N MET A 172 -28.40 10.81 -11.34
CA MET A 172 -27.79 10.57 -12.65
C MET A 172 -28.78 9.89 -13.62
N GLY A 173 -28.67 10.19 -14.92
CA GLY A 173 -29.46 9.51 -15.95
C GLY A 173 -29.20 7.99 -15.99
N GLU A 174 -30.21 7.20 -16.34
CA GLU A 174 -30.06 5.74 -16.50
C GLU A 174 -28.99 5.38 -17.53
N ASP A 175 -29.01 6.05 -18.69
CA ASP A 175 -28.08 5.83 -19.78
C ASP A 175 -26.64 6.25 -19.40
N VAL A 176 -26.51 7.32 -18.60
CA VAL A 176 -25.23 7.76 -18.03
C VAL A 176 -24.69 6.70 -17.07
N PHE A 177 -25.51 6.18 -16.17
CA PHE A 177 -25.12 5.12 -15.23
C PHE A 177 -24.66 3.86 -15.99
N LEU A 178 -25.46 3.36 -16.94
CA LEU A 178 -25.15 2.15 -17.70
C LEU A 178 -23.80 2.22 -18.42
N ARG A 179 -23.43 3.38 -18.96
CA ARG A 179 -22.15 3.57 -19.65
C ARG A 179 -20.94 3.74 -18.72
N ASN A 180 -21.17 4.05 -17.45
CA ASN A 180 -20.09 4.49 -16.53
C ASN A 180 -20.01 3.71 -15.22
N VAL A 181 -20.87 2.72 -14.98
CA VAL A 181 -20.90 1.96 -13.72
C VAL A 181 -19.55 1.30 -13.39
N GLU A 182 -18.83 0.79 -14.38
CA GLU A 182 -17.49 0.21 -14.16
C GLU A 182 -16.47 1.26 -13.70
N LEU A 183 -16.51 2.46 -14.28
CA LEU A 183 -15.63 3.56 -13.89
C LEU A 183 -15.95 4.02 -12.47
N LEU A 184 -17.24 4.19 -12.16
CA LEU A 184 -17.70 4.55 -10.81
C LEU A 184 -17.33 3.45 -9.80
N GLY A 185 -17.48 2.18 -10.17
CA GLY A 185 -17.10 1.04 -9.34
C GLY A 185 -15.59 0.96 -9.06
N ALA A 186 -14.74 1.58 -9.88
CA ALA A 186 -13.29 1.60 -9.69
C ALA A 186 -12.81 2.71 -8.73
N VAL A 187 -13.59 3.76 -8.51
CA VAL A 187 -13.21 4.94 -7.69
C VAL A 187 -12.97 4.53 -6.23
N ARG A 188 -11.74 4.71 -5.76
CA ARG A 188 -11.30 4.29 -4.42
C ARG A 188 -11.89 5.18 -3.33
N GLY A 189 -12.06 6.46 -3.62
CA GLY A 189 -12.42 7.50 -2.66
C GLY A 189 -13.89 7.56 -2.24
N PHE A 190 -14.79 6.74 -2.81
CA PHE A 190 -16.20 6.79 -2.44
C PHE A 190 -16.44 6.36 -0.99
N GLY A 191 -17.14 7.20 -0.24
CA GLY A 191 -17.62 6.91 1.11
C GLY A 191 -18.91 6.08 1.13
N PRO A 192 -19.30 5.51 2.29
CA PRO A 192 -20.50 4.67 2.41
C PRO A 192 -21.80 5.30 1.89
N PRO A 193 -22.09 6.61 2.12
CA PRO A 193 -23.29 7.24 1.58
C PRO A 193 -23.32 7.28 0.04
N GLN A 194 -22.16 7.51 -0.59
CA GLN A 194 -22.04 7.55 -2.05
C GLN A 194 -22.16 6.15 -2.66
N LEU A 195 -21.52 5.14 -2.06
CA LEU A 195 -21.67 3.75 -2.47
C LEU A 195 -23.13 3.28 -2.34
N THR A 196 -23.82 3.71 -1.28
CA THR A 196 -25.25 3.44 -1.09
C THR A 196 -26.08 4.09 -2.20
N ALA A 197 -25.84 5.37 -2.51
CA ALA A 197 -26.54 6.05 -3.60
C ALA A 197 -26.32 5.37 -4.96
N LEU A 198 -25.09 4.92 -5.25
CA LEU A 198 -24.77 4.17 -6.47
C LEU A 198 -25.44 2.79 -6.50
N LYS A 199 -25.52 2.10 -5.36
CA LYS A 199 -26.26 0.83 -5.23
C LYS A 199 -27.75 1.04 -5.49
N GLU A 200 -28.36 2.06 -4.89
CA GLU A 200 -29.77 2.39 -5.13
C GLU A 200 -30.00 2.79 -6.59
N LYS A 201 -29.05 3.50 -7.22
CA LYS A 201 -29.11 3.79 -8.64
C LYS A 201 -29.05 2.51 -9.49
N ALA A 202 -28.19 1.56 -9.13
CA ALA A 202 -28.13 0.26 -9.79
C ALA A 202 -29.46 -0.50 -9.68
N VAL A 203 -30.11 -0.48 -8.51
CA VAL A 203 -31.43 -1.10 -8.30
C VAL A 203 -32.52 -0.40 -9.13
N GLN A 204 -32.49 0.93 -9.27
CA GLN A 204 -33.43 1.65 -10.13
C GLN A 204 -33.30 1.25 -11.61
N VAL A 205 -32.09 0.93 -12.07
CA VAL A 205 -31.80 0.64 -13.49
C VAL A 205 -31.90 -0.84 -13.82
N TRP A 206 -31.49 -1.72 -12.90
CA TRP A 206 -31.43 -3.18 -13.11
C TRP A 206 -32.50 -3.95 -12.34
N ASP A 207 -33.43 -3.26 -11.68
CA ASP A 207 -34.43 -3.82 -10.77
C ASP A 207 -33.77 -4.49 -9.53
N ALA A 208 -34.51 -5.29 -8.79
CA ALA A 208 -34.06 -5.96 -7.58
C ALA A 208 -32.83 -6.86 -7.82
N PRO A 209 -31.92 -7.02 -6.82
CA PRO A 209 -30.71 -7.83 -6.92
C PRO A 209 -30.93 -9.27 -7.43
N SER A 210 -32.09 -9.85 -7.17
CA SER A 210 -32.49 -11.18 -7.65
C SER A 210 -32.62 -11.30 -9.17
N HIS A 211 -32.78 -10.18 -9.89
CA HIS A 211 -32.88 -10.15 -11.35
C HIS A 211 -31.53 -9.90 -12.02
N TRP A 212 -30.47 -9.67 -11.25
CA TRP A 212 -29.19 -9.27 -11.79
C TRP A 212 -28.46 -10.45 -12.43
N ARG A 213 -27.82 -10.18 -13.57
CA ARG A 213 -27.00 -11.16 -14.29
C ARG A 213 -25.53 -10.98 -13.93
N GLU A 214 -24.70 -11.97 -14.26
CA GLU A 214 -23.26 -11.96 -13.96
C GLU A 214 -22.58 -10.65 -14.38
N HIS A 215 -22.84 -10.14 -15.59
CA HIS A 215 -22.22 -8.91 -16.07
C HIS A 215 -22.60 -7.66 -15.26
N HIS A 216 -23.81 -7.60 -14.68
CA HIS A 216 -24.17 -6.51 -13.76
C HIS A 216 -23.29 -6.58 -12.52
N ILE A 217 -23.15 -7.76 -11.91
CA ILE A 217 -22.36 -7.97 -10.69
C ILE A 217 -20.88 -7.68 -10.93
N LEU A 218 -20.33 -8.15 -12.06
CA LEU A 218 -18.95 -7.88 -12.47
C LEU A 218 -18.67 -6.37 -12.61
N SER A 219 -19.66 -5.59 -13.03
CA SER A 219 -19.51 -4.15 -13.28
C SER A 219 -19.56 -3.27 -12.01
N LEU A 220 -19.99 -3.80 -10.86
CA LEU A 220 -20.20 -3.03 -9.63
C LEU A 220 -18.90 -2.48 -9.02
N GLY A 221 -17.79 -3.23 -9.11
CA GLY A 221 -16.58 -2.92 -8.36
C GLY A 221 -16.85 -2.65 -6.88
N ARG A 222 -16.40 -1.50 -6.37
CA ARG A 222 -16.58 -1.06 -4.99
C ARG A 222 -18.02 -0.76 -4.61
N ILE A 223 -18.93 -0.54 -5.56
CA ILE A 223 -20.36 -0.33 -5.27
C ILE A 223 -20.93 -1.54 -4.54
N ALA A 224 -20.39 -2.74 -4.79
CA ALA A 224 -20.78 -3.97 -4.11
C ALA A 224 -20.64 -3.91 -2.57
N LEU A 225 -19.75 -3.06 -2.04
CA LEU A 225 -19.56 -2.90 -0.60
C LEU A 225 -20.77 -2.30 0.12
N ALA A 226 -21.68 -1.65 -0.59
CA ALA A 226 -22.91 -1.08 -0.03
C ALA A 226 -24.01 -2.13 0.23
N PHE A 227 -23.84 -3.36 -0.24
CA PHE A 227 -24.85 -4.41 -0.09
C PHE A 227 -24.85 -4.98 1.32
N ASN A 228 -26.02 -5.15 1.92
CA ASN A 228 -26.13 -5.91 3.15
C ASN A 228 -26.18 -7.43 2.87
N GLU A 229 -26.07 -8.24 3.92
CA GLU A 229 -26.06 -9.71 3.86
C GLU A 229 -27.27 -10.30 3.11
N ARG A 230 -28.47 -9.72 3.29
CA ARG A 230 -29.70 -10.19 2.63
C ARG A 230 -29.68 -9.88 1.14
N GLU A 231 -29.21 -8.70 0.76
CA GLU A 231 -29.09 -8.31 -0.65
C GLU A 231 -28.01 -9.15 -1.35
N LEU A 232 -26.87 -9.41 -0.68
CA LEU A 232 -25.81 -10.29 -1.21
C LEU A 232 -26.33 -11.72 -1.45
N GLY A 233 -27.16 -12.23 -0.53
CA GLY A 233 -27.79 -13.55 -0.68
C GLY A 233 -28.84 -13.63 -1.79
N GLN A 234 -29.21 -12.52 -2.43
CA GLN A 234 -30.11 -12.51 -3.58
C GLN A 234 -29.37 -12.49 -4.91
N LEU A 235 -28.06 -12.23 -4.92
CA LEU A 235 -27.25 -12.22 -6.14
C LEU A 235 -27.07 -13.66 -6.64
N GLY A 236 -27.17 -13.86 -7.96
CA GLY A 236 -26.83 -15.13 -8.59
C GLY A 236 -25.31 -15.31 -8.66
N LEU A 237 -24.74 -16.10 -7.74
CA LEU A 237 -23.31 -16.33 -7.57
C LEU A 237 -22.88 -17.74 -8.02
N SER A 238 -23.47 -18.28 -9.09
CA SER A 238 -23.13 -19.63 -9.58
C SER A 238 -21.73 -19.72 -10.21
N ALA A 239 -21.24 -18.63 -10.82
CA ALA A 239 -19.96 -18.56 -11.49
C ALA A 239 -18.85 -18.04 -10.58
N ILE A 240 -17.72 -18.75 -10.54
CA ILE A 240 -16.56 -18.36 -9.72
C ILE A 240 -15.96 -17.01 -10.16
N ASP A 241 -16.03 -16.66 -11.44
CA ASP A 241 -15.50 -15.38 -11.95
C ASP A 241 -16.28 -14.18 -11.39
N THR A 242 -17.59 -14.34 -11.18
CA THR A 242 -18.44 -13.35 -10.53
C THR A 242 -18.06 -13.17 -9.05
N VAL A 243 -17.80 -14.27 -8.35
CA VAL A 243 -17.34 -14.20 -6.96
C VAL A 243 -15.94 -13.59 -6.89
N ALA A 244 -15.06 -13.92 -7.84
CA ALA A 244 -13.71 -13.38 -7.92
C ALA A 244 -13.70 -11.86 -8.10
N SER A 245 -14.68 -11.26 -8.80
CA SER A 245 -14.78 -9.80 -8.88
C SER A 245 -15.19 -9.17 -7.55
N LEU A 246 -16.07 -9.81 -6.78
CA LEU A 246 -16.46 -9.36 -5.44
C LEU A 246 -15.29 -9.51 -4.45
N SER A 247 -14.54 -10.60 -4.56
CA SER A 247 -13.38 -10.88 -3.70
C SER A 247 -12.17 -9.98 -3.94
N GLN A 248 -12.18 -9.14 -4.97
CA GLN A 248 -11.20 -8.06 -5.14
C GLN A 248 -11.38 -6.95 -4.12
N GLN A 249 -12.56 -6.85 -3.50
CA GLN A 249 -12.79 -5.92 -2.40
C GLN A 249 -12.31 -6.55 -1.09
N THR A 250 -11.65 -5.74 -0.27
CA THR A 250 -11.01 -6.20 0.98
C THR A 250 -11.79 -5.77 2.23
N GLU A 251 -12.78 -4.89 2.05
CA GLU A 251 -13.51 -4.22 3.10
C GLU A 251 -14.84 -4.90 3.45
N TRP A 252 -15.00 -6.17 3.08
CA TRP A 252 -16.16 -6.94 3.47
C TRP A 252 -16.20 -7.15 4.98
N THR A 253 -17.37 -6.94 5.59
CA THR A 253 -17.63 -7.42 6.95
C THR A 253 -17.64 -8.96 6.99
N PRO A 254 -17.38 -9.59 8.15
CA PRO A 254 -17.44 -11.04 8.27
C PRO A 254 -18.79 -11.64 7.84
N GLY A 255 -19.89 -10.94 8.12
CA GLY A 255 -21.24 -11.36 7.73
C GLY A 255 -21.47 -11.28 6.21
N GLN A 256 -21.02 -10.20 5.56
CA GLN A 256 -21.08 -10.08 4.10
C GLN A 256 -20.21 -11.15 3.42
N ALA A 257 -18.97 -11.33 3.87
CA ALA A 257 -18.06 -12.35 3.33
C ALA A 257 -18.66 -13.76 3.45
N LYS A 258 -19.31 -14.07 4.59
CA LYS A 258 -20.05 -15.32 4.79
C LYS A 258 -21.24 -15.45 3.84
N SER A 259 -21.96 -14.36 3.58
CA SER A 259 -23.10 -14.35 2.65
C SER A 259 -22.65 -14.63 1.22
N ILE A 260 -21.53 -14.06 0.77
CA ILE A 260 -20.96 -14.32 -0.56
C ILE A 260 -20.50 -15.78 -0.68
N LEU A 261 -19.76 -16.28 0.32
CA LEU A 261 -19.32 -17.68 0.33
C LEU A 261 -20.51 -18.64 0.27
N ARG A 262 -21.53 -18.41 1.10
CA ARG A 262 -22.74 -19.23 1.14
C ARG A 262 -23.50 -19.17 -0.18
N GLY A 263 -23.74 -17.97 -0.72
CA GLY A 263 -24.42 -17.80 -2.00
C GLY A 263 -23.72 -18.56 -3.12
N PHE A 264 -22.39 -18.50 -3.20
CA PHE A 264 -21.63 -19.29 -4.17
C PHE A 264 -21.84 -20.79 -4.03
N LEU A 265 -21.73 -21.32 -2.81
CA LEU A 265 -21.89 -22.76 -2.56
C LEU A 265 -23.31 -23.24 -2.90
N GLU A 266 -24.33 -22.44 -2.55
CA GLU A 266 -25.74 -22.75 -2.82
C GLU A 266 -26.05 -22.67 -4.34
N ASP A 267 -25.66 -21.58 -5.01
CA ASP A 267 -26.00 -21.34 -6.42
C ASP A 267 -25.21 -22.21 -7.40
N SER A 268 -23.96 -22.55 -7.07
CA SER A 268 -23.15 -23.47 -7.88
C SER A 268 -23.45 -24.94 -7.59
N GLY A 269 -24.19 -25.24 -6.52
CA GLY A 269 -24.38 -26.60 -6.01
C GLY A 269 -23.09 -27.26 -5.49
N SER A 270 -22.03 -26.47 -5.25
CA SER A 270 -20.74 -26.97 -4.79
C SER A 270 -20.72 -27.19 -3.29
N ARG A 271 -20.06 -28.26 -2.85
CA ARG A 271 -19.69 -28.44 -1.44
C ARG A 271 -18.23 -28.08 -1.24
N ILE A 272 -17.84 -27.72 -0.01
CA ILE A 272 -16.48 -27.30 0.33
C ILE A 272 -15.43 -28.36 -0.05
N GLN A 273 -15.75 -29.64 0.18
CA GLN A 273 -14.89 -30.77 -0.20
C GLN A 273 -14.70 -30.93 -1.72
N ASP A 274 -15.63 -30.41 -2.53
CA ASP A 274 -15.61 -30.51 -3.99
C ASP A 274 -14.89 -29.30 -4.63
N LEU A 275 -14.59 -28.26 -3.84
CA LEU A 275 -13.85 -27.09 -4.30
C LEU A 275 -12.50 -27.49 -4.92
N LYS A 276 -12.13 -26.74 -5.95
CA LYS A 276 -10.90 -26.89 -6.72
C LYS A 276 -9.98 -25.72 -6.43
N SER A 277 -8.70 -25.83 -6.75
CA SER A 277 -7.73 -24.75 -6.59
C SER A 277 -8.20 -23.41 -7.17
N PHE A 278 -8.80 -23.40 -8.38
CA PHE A 278 -9.32 -22.16 -8.97
C PHE A 278 -10.55 -21.60 -8.23
N HIS A 279 -11.38 -22.45 -7.61
CA HIS A 279 -12.44 -21.99 -6.71
C HIS A 279 -11.86 -21.29 -5.47
N LEU A 280 -10.82 -21.86 -4.85
CA LEU A 280 -10.18 -21.25 -3.68
C LEU A 280 -9.54 -19.90 -4.03
N VAL A 281 -8.88 -19.80 -5.19
CA VAL A 281 -8.31 -18.54 -5.67
C VAL A 281 -9.41 -17.50 -5.92
N GLY A 282 -10.50 -17.88 -6.60
CA GLY A 282 -11.60 -16.96 -6.88
C GLY A 282 -12.37 -16.53 -5.64
N LEU A 283 -12.53 -17.41 -4.64
CA LEU A 283 -13.15 -17.06 -3.36
C LEU A 283 -12.32 -16.00 -2.62
N GLY A 284 -11.00 -16.06 -2.67
CA GLY A 284 -10.13 -14.99 -2.14
C GLY A 284 -10.46 -14.63 -0.69
N ALA A 285 -10.69 -13.35 -0.40
CA ALA A 285 -10.96 -12.86 0.95
C ALA A 285 -12.22 -13.48 1.61
N THR A 286 -13.18 -14.02 0.84
CA THR A 286 -14.36 -14.69 1.43
C THR A 286 -14.00 -16.00 2.13
N LEU A 287 -12.83 -16.59 1.82
CA LEU A 287 -12.29 -17.71 2.58
C LEU A 287 -12.04 -17.36 4.05
N CYS A 288 -11.81 -16.08 4.37
CA CYS A 288 -11.65 -15.64 5.76
C CYS A 288 -12.96 -15.74 6.59
N ALA A 289 -14.10 -16.01 5.96
CA ALA A 289 -15.37 -16.24 6.66
C ALA A 289 -15.62 -17.72 7.01
N MET A 290 -14.75 -18.63 6.55
CA MET A 290 -14.87 -20.05 6.86
C MET A 290 -14.56 -20.33 8.34
N ASN A 291 -15.28 -21.27 8.93
CA ASN A 291 -15.00 -21.78 10.26
C ASN A 291 -14.06 -23.01 10.22
N ALA A 292 -13.67 -23.50 11.40
CA ALA A 292 -12.75 -24.63 11.53
C ALA A 292 -13.22 -25.91 10.82
N THR A 293 -14.52 -26.24 10.89
CA THR A 293 -15.03 -27.46 10.24
C THR A 293 -14.99 -27.31 8.72
N GLU A 294 -15.35 -26.15 8.21
CA GLU A 294 -15.30 -25.81 6.79
C GLU A 294 -13.87 -25.88 6.25
N ILE A 295 -12.91 -25.23 6.91
CA ILE A 295 -11.48 -25.26 6.49
C ILE A 295 -10.93 -26.69 6.50
N SER A 296 -11.33 -27.50 7.49
CA SER A 296 -10.89 -28.90 7.57
C SER A 296 -11.33 -29.73 6.36
N LEU A 297 -12.49 -29.43 5.76
CA LEU A 297 -13.06 -30.14 4.62
C LEU A 297 -12.39 -29.84 3.27
N ILE A 298 -11.64 -28.74 3.16
CA ILE A 298 -10.92 -28.40 1.92
C ILE A 298 -9.98 -29.57 1.56
N ARG A 299 -9.96 -30.05 0.32
CA ARG A 299 -9.03 -31.15 -0.04
C ARG A 299 -7.58 -30.70 0.06
N VAL A 300 -6.73 -31.52 0.70
CA VAL A 300 -5.30 -31.22 0.96
C VAL A 300 -4.56 -30.94 -0.35
N SER A 301 -4.83 -31.69 -1.42
CA SER A 301 -4.22 -31.47 -2.74
C SER A 301 -4.60 -30.12 -3.36
N GLU A 302 -5.84 -29.69 -3.17
CA GLU A 302 -6.35 -28.43 -3.71
C GLU A 302 -5.80 -27.24 -2.93
N PHE A 303 -5.75 -27.37 -1.59
CA PHE A 303 -5.13 -26.39 -0.69
C PHE A 303 -3.64 -26.23 -0.98
N ARG A 304 -2.90 -27.35 -1.10
CA ARG A 304 -1.47 -27.36 -1.44
C ARG A 304 -1.15 -26.52 -2.68
N ALA A 305 -1.97 -26.63 -3.72
CA ALA A 305 -1.75 -25.91 -4.98
C ALA A 305 -1.97 -24.39 -4.86
N VAL A 306 -2.55 -23.89 -3.77
CA VAL A 306 -2.91 -22.47 -3.60
C VAL A 306 -2.46 -21.87 -2.27
N VAL A 307 -1.62 -22.56 -1.49
CA VAL A 307 -1.16 -22.08 -0.18
C VAL A 307 -0.58 -20.67 -0.29
N ALA A 308 0.28 -20.42 -1.27
CA ALA A 308 0.86 -19.09 -1.51
C ALA A 308 -0.16 -17.99 -1.83
N ARG A 309 -1.36 -18.33 -2.33
CA ARG A 309 -2.43 -17.36 -2.59
C ARG A 309 -3.24 -17.12 -1.31
N ILE A 310 -3.65 -18.18 -0.61
CA ILE A 310 -4.34 -18.07 0.69
C ILE A 310 -3.43 -17.36 1.70
N GLY A 311 -2.12 -17.58 1.63
CA GLY A 311 -1.09 -16.92 2.42
C GLY A 311 -0.98 -15.40 2.24
N THR A 312 -1.66 -14.82 1.25
CA THR A 312 -1.76 -13.36 1.10
C THR A 312 -2.96 -12.76 1.82
N LEU A 313 -3.88 -13.60 2.31
CA LEU A 313 -5.12 -13.16 2.94
C LEU A 313 -4.88 -12.74 4.39
N VAL A 314 -5.41 -11.58 4.76
CA VAL A 314 -5.37 -11.05 6.12
C VAL A 314 -6.69 -11.44 6.82
N CYS A 315 -6.74 -12.67 7.31
CA CYS A 315 -7.88 -13.18 8.07
C CYS A 315 -7.73 -12.89 9.57
N SER A 316 -8.77 -13.20 10.37
CA SER A 316 -8.64 -13.22 11.82
C SER A 316 -7.63 -14.30 12.27
N THR A 317 -7.05 -14.11 13.45
CA THR A 317 -6.04 -15.02 14.02
C THR A 317 -6.57 -16.44 14.17
N ASP A 318 -7.85 -16.60 14.54
CA ASP A 318 -8.49 -17.90 14.67
C ASP A 318 -8.57 -18.63 13.33
N VAL A 319 -8.91 -17.92 12.26
CA VAL A 319 -9.00 -18.48 10.91
C VAL A 319 -7.60 -18.81 10.37
N LEU A 320 -6.61 -17.96 10.61
CA LEU A 320 -5.21 -18.22 10.24
C LEU A 320 -4.68 -19.46 10.96
N ALA A 321 -5.05 -19.70 12.22
CA ALA A 321 -4.68 -20.91 12.96
C ALA A 321 -5.28 -22.19 12.33
N GLU A 322 -6.51 -22.12 11.81
CA GLU A 322 -7.12 -23.25 11.09
C GLU A 322 -6.47 -23.49 9.72
N PHE A 323 -6.12 -22.44 8.98
CA PHE A 323 -5.31 -22.59 7.76
C PHE A 323 -3.91 -23.11 8.06
N LYS A 324 -3.31 -22.74 9.20
CA LYS A 324 -2.03 -23.26 9.68
C LYS A 324 -2.13 -24.77 9.95
N LYS A 325 -3.17 -25.24 10.65
CA LYS A 325 -3.43 -26.69 10.81
C LYS A 325 -3.60 -27.39 9.47
N LYS A 326 -4.25 -26.73 8.49
CA LYS A 326 -4.37 -27.28 7.14
C LYS A 326 -3.02 -27.39 6.43
N ALA A 327 -2.13 -26.43 6.64
CA ALA A 327 -0.77 -26.46 6.14
C ALA A 327 0.08 -27.57 6.77
N GLU A 328 -0.14 -27.93 8.04
CA GLU A 328 0.53 -29.09 8.65
C GLU A 328 0.21 -30.40 7.93
N ALA A 329 -1.02 -30.55 7.43
CA ALA A 329 -1.39 -31.70 6.61
C ALA A 329 -0.70 -31.72 5.23
N VAL A 330 -0.11 -30.60 4.79
CA VAL A 330 0.63 -30.47 3.51
C VAL A 330 2.14 -30.60 3.72
N PHE A 331 2.68 -29.89 4.72
CA PHE A 331 4.11 -29.68 4.90
C PHE A 331 4.69 -30.40 6.14
N GLY A 332 3.86 -31.08 6.93
CA GLY A 332 4.29 -31.75 8.16
C GLY A 332 4.40 -30.81 9.34
N ASN A 333 5.21 -31.22 10.33
CA ASN A 333 5.32 -30.54 11.62
C ASN A 333 5.89 -29.11 11.47
N PRO A 334 5.29 -28.08 12.10
CA PRO A 334 5.80 -26.71 12.07
C PRO A 334 7.28 -26.55 12.49
N ALA A 335 7.76 -27.39 13.40
CA ALA A 335 9.16 -27.36 13.85
C ALA A 335 10.17 -27.77 12.74
N GLU A 336 9.71 -28.44 11.68
CA GLU A 336 10.53 -28.90 10.55
C GLU A 336 10.35 -28.02 9.30
N TRP A 337 9.56 -26.95 9.38
CA TRP A 337 9.32 -26.07 8.23
C TRP A 337 10.59 -25.32 7.83
N SER A 338 10.91 -25.39 6.55
CA SER A 338 12.03 -24.69 5.95
C SER A 338 11.69 -23.22 5.63
N SER A 339 12.71 -22.45 5.29
CA SER A 339 12.57 -21.07 4.81
C SER A 339 11.60 -20.94 3.63
N SER A 340 11.63 -21.88 2.68
CA SER A 340 10.72 -21.87 1.53
C SER A 340 9.26 -22.11 1.93
N VAL A 341 9.02 -23.01 2.91
CA VAL A 341 7.67 -23.26 3.42
C VAL A 341 7.13 -22.02 4.13
N LEU A 342 7.92 -21.37 4.98
CA LEU A 342 7.49 -20.13 5.66
C LEU A 342 7.16 -19.01 4.67
N GLN A 343 7.97 -18.85 3.61
CA GLN A 343 7.68 -17.89 2.54
C GLN A 343 6.39 -18.22 1.79
N GLU A 344 6.14 -19.51 1.54
CA GLU A 344 4.92 -20.00 0.87
C GLU A 344 3.67 -19.80 1.73
N LEU A 345 3.77 -19.98 3.06
CA LEU A 345 2.65 -19.76 3.98
C LEU A 345 2.23 -18.30 4.08
N GLY A 346 3.17 -17.37 3.98
CA GLY A 346 2.91 -15.95 4.15
C GLY A 346 2.19 -15.64 5.46
N THR A 347 1.06 -14.92 5.38
CA THR A 347 0.24 -14.53 6.53
C THR A 347 -0.30 -15.72 7.34
N ILE A 348 -0.45 -16.92 6.75
CA ILE A 348 -0.86 -18.13 7.50
C ILE A 348 0.10 -18.43 8.66
N ALA A 349 1.38 -18.07 8.54
CA ALA A 349 2.36 -18.26 9.60
C ALA A 349 2.01 -17.50 10.91
N ALA A 350 1.14 -16.48 10.85
CA ALA A 350 0.63 -15.81 12.05
C ALA A 350 -0.31 -16.70 12.89
N GLY A 351 -0.76 -17.83 12.35
CA GLY A 351 -1.54 -18.85 13.06
C GLY A 351 -0.70 -19.83 13.89
N LEU A 352 0.63 -19.66 13.93
CA LEU A 352 1.52 -20.45 14.79
C LEU A 352 1.22 -20.21 16.27
N THR A 353 1.30 -21.27 17.07
CA THR A 353 1.16 -21.16 18.53
C THR A 353 2.43 -20.59 19.16
N LYS A 354 2.33 -20.13 20.41
CA LYS A 354 3.51 -19.63 21.16
C LYS A 354 4.58 -20.72 21.32
N GLU A 355 4.19 -21.98 21.50
CA GLU A 355 5.10 -23.11 21.60
C GLU A 355 5.84 -23.34 20.27
N GLU A 356 5.11 -23.36 19.16
CA GLU A 356 5.69 -23.55 17.83
C GLU A 356 6.65 -22.41 17.48
N LEU A 357 6.24 -21.17 17.73
CA LEU A 357 7.04 -19.98 17.41
C LEU A 357 8.36 -19.96 18.21
N ARG A 358 8.36 -20.40 19.47
CA ARG A 358 9.57 -20.51 20.30
C ARG A 358 10.52 -21.62 19.83
N MET A 359 9.99 -22.68 19.21
CA MET A 359 10.81 -23.78 18.70
C MET A 359 11.45 -23.46 17.35
N LEU A 360 10.94 -22.48 16.61
CA LEU A 360 11.52 -22.09 15.32
C LEU A 360 12.92 -21.50 15.49
N ASP A 361 13.85 -21.96 14.65
CA ASP A 361 15.20 -21.41 14.62
C ASP A 361 15.17 -19.91 14.28
N LYS A 362 16.05 -19.14 14.92
CA LYS A 362 16.22 -17.70 14.63
C LYS A 362 16.55 -17.45 13.16
N ASP A 363 17.23 -18.38 12.49
CA ASP A 363 17.62 -18.25 11.09
C ASP A 363 16.41 -18.29 10.14
N LEU A 364 15.23 -18.69 10.64
CA LEU A 364 13.97 -18.67 9.91
C LEU A 364 13.23 -17.31 10.01
N MET A 365 13.59 -16.44 10.94
CA MET A 365 12.91 -15.16 11.19
C MET A 365 12.88 -14.21 9.98
N PRO A 366 13.93 -14.11 9.14
CA PRO A 366 13.88 -13.30 7.92
C PRO A 366 12.85 -13.79 6.88
N TYR A 367 12.43 -15.04 6.95
CA TYR A 367 11.58 -15.69 5.94
C TYR A 367 10.08 -15.59 6.23
N PHE A 368 9.72 -15.05 7.40
CA PHE A 368 8.36 -14.57 7.62
C PHE A 368 8.05 -13.43 6.65
N GLN A 369 6.82 -13.36 6.16
CA GLN A 369 6.38 -12.18 5.43
C GLN A 369 6.02 -11.05 6.42
N PRO A 370 6.22 -9.78 6.04
CA PRO A 370 5.83 -8.62 6.86
C PRO A 370 4.36 -8.66 7.31
N SER A 371 3.47 -9.16 6.44
CA SER A 371 2.05 -9.35 6.76
C SER A 371 1.84 -10.34 7.90
N ALA A 372 2.59 -11.45 7.94
CA ALA A 372 2.55 -12.42 9.02
C ALA A 372 3.00 -11.81 10.34
N ILE A 373 4.11 -11.05 10.32
CA ILE A 373 4.60 -10.34 11.50
C ILE A 373 3.53 -9.41 12.06
N ARG A 374 2.90 -8.61 11.21
CA ARG A 374 1.82 -7.70 11.61
C ARG A 374 0.59 -8.43 12.18
N CYS A 375 0.30 -9.62 11.68
CA CYS A 375 -0.88 -10.40 12.07
C CYS A 375 -0.66 -11.31 13.28
N LEU A 376 0.59 -11.51 13.74
CA LEU A 376 0.85 -12.26 14.97
C LEU A 376 0.18 -11.56 16.17
N PRO A 377 -0.61 -12.27 17.00
CA PRO A 377 -1.18 -11.70 18.21
C PRO A 377 -0.08 -11.13 19.12
N ASP A 378 -0.36 -10.02 19.79
CA ASP A 378 0.58 -9.35 20.70
C ASP A 378 1.14 -10.30 21.77
N GLU A 379 0.28 -11.17 22.31
CA GLU A 379 0.63 -12.16 23.34
C GLU A 379 1.49 -13.30 22.80
N ILE A 380 1.45 -13.58 21.50
CA ILE A 380 2.28 -14.58 20.85
C ILE A 380 3.60 -13.94 20.40
N PHE A 381 3.55 -12.74 19.83
CA PHE A 381 4.73 -12.03 19.33
C PHE A 381 5.74 -11.74 20.45
N LYS A 382 5.28 -11.36 21.66
CA LYS A 382 6.15 -11.12 22.81
C LYS A 382 6.94 -12.35 23.27
N GLU A 383 6.57 -13.55 22.82
CA GLU A 383 7.21 -14.80 23.20
C GLU A 383 8.46 -15.12 22.37
N LEU A 384 8.72 -14.35 21.31
CA LEU A 384 9.96 -14.42 20.55
C LEU A 384 11.16 -14.06 21.44
N SER A 385 12.22 -14.85 21.38
CA SER A 385 13.48 -14.55 22.07
C SER A 385 14.12 -13.26 21.53
N ALA A 386 15.04 -12.67 22.32
CA ALA A 386 15.80 -11.51 21.88
C ALA A 386 16.65 -11.84 20.63
N GLU A 387 17.11 -13.08 20.51
CA GLU A 387 17.86 -13.60 19.36
C GLU A 387 16.97 -13.71 18.11
N GLN A 388 15.75 -14.26 18.24
CA GLN A 388 14.80 -14.32 17.13
C GLN A 388 14.40 -12.92 16.67
N ILE A 389 14.10 -11.99 17.58
CA ILE A 389 13.76 -10.61 17.21
C ILE A 389 14.92 -9.91 16.50
N ALA A 390 16.17 -10.13 16.95
CA ALA A 390 17.34 -9.57 16.27
C ALA A 390 17.50 -10.13 14.84
N ALA A 391 17.05 -11.36 14.60
CA ALA A 391 17.12 -12.04 13.31
C ALA A 391 15.95 -11.74 12.37
N LEU A 392 14.94 -10.94 12.76
CA LEU A 392 13.81 -10.60 11.87
C LEU A 392 14.27 -9.95 10.54
N GLY A 393 15.38 -9.22 10.57
CA GLY A 393 15.79 -8.38 9.45
C GLY A 393 14.97 -7.08 9.37
N PRO A 394 15.42 -6.10 8.55
CA PRO A 394 14.89 -4.74 8.59
C PRO A 394 13.43 -4.64 8.12
N GLU A 395 13.02 -5.42 7.13
CA GLU A 395 11.66 -5.38 6.58
C GLU A 395 10.63 -5.89 7.59
N ASN A 396 10.86 -7.08 8.16
CA ASN A 396 9.99 -7.66 9.19
C ASN A 396 10.03 -6.86 10.49
N ALA A 397 11.18 -6.32 10.88
CA ALA A 397 11.29 -5.44 12.04
C ALA A 397 10.47 -4.14 11.87
N ALA A 398 10.41 -3.59 10.65
CA ALA A 398 9.59 -2.42 10.32
C ALA A 398 8.08 -2.75 10.31
N ALA A 399 7.71 -4.01 10.10
CA ALA A 399 6.33 -4.47 10.11
C ALA A 399 5.75 -4.66 11.52
N VAL A 400 6.60 -4.68 12.56
CA VAL A 400 6.18 -4.82 13.96
C VAL A 400 5.27 -3.67 14.36
N THR A 401 4.09 -4.00 14.87
CA THR A 401 3.08 -2.99 15.19
C THR A 401 3.43 -2.22 16.47
N PRO A 402 2.90 -1.00 16.65
CA PRO A 402 3.05 -0.29 17.92
C PRO A 402 2.48 -1.06 19.13
N ALA A 403 1.46 -1.90 18.93
CA ALA A 403 0.86 -2.71 19.99
C ALA A 403 1.79 -3.85 20.41
N GLN A 404 2.30 -4.62 19.44
CA GLN A 404 3.32 -5.65 19.63
C GLN A 404 4.57 -5.09 20.33
N ARG A 405 5.06 -3.93 19.86
CA ARG A 405 6.26 -3.28 20.42
C ARG A 405 6.10 -2.93 21.91
N ARG A 406 4.91 -2.55 22.36
CA ARG A 406 4.64 -2.22 23.78
C ARG A 406 4.70 -3.43 24.70
N GLN A 407 4.52 -4.64 24.18
CA GLN A 407 4.59 -5.87 24.97
C GLN A 407 6.03 -6.38 25.17
N LEU A 408 7.02 -5.81 24.46
CA LEU A 408 8.39 -6.29 24.48
C LEU A 408 9.16 -5.82 25.72
N GLY A 409 9.97 -6.72 26.27
CA GLY A 409 10.95 -6.40 27.31
C GLY A 409 12.15 -5.59 26.78
N VAL A 410 12.96 -5.07 27.69
CA VAL A 410 14.11 -4.19 27.37
C VAL A 410 15.08 -4.82 26.36
N TRP A 411 15.42 -6.11 26.55
CA TRP A 411 16.33 -6.83 25.65
C TRP A 411 15.73 -7.06 24.26
N GLN A 412 14.44 -7.39 24.19
CA GLN A 412 13.72 -7.57 22.93
C GLN A 412 13.61 -6.24 22.18
N LEU A 413 13.34 -5.13 22.87
CA LEU A 413 13.33 -3.80 22.27
C LEU A 413 14.69 -3.40 21.70
N GLN A 414 15.78 -3.72 22.41
CA GLN A 414 17.13 -3.49 21.90
C GLN A 414 17.41 -4.32 20.65
N SER A 415 17.04 -5.60 20.66
CA SER A 415 17.15 -6.48 19.50
C SER A 415 16.32 -5.99 18.31
N LEU A 416 15.09 -5.52 18.56
CA LEU A 416 14.24 -4.95 17.53
C LEU A 416 14.88 -3.71 16.90
N GLN A 417 15.49 -2.84 17.72
CA GLN A 417 16.21 -1.68 17.21
C GLN A 417 17.40 -2.10 16.33
N ARG A 418 18.16 -3.13 16.73
CA ARG A 418 19.25 -3.67 15.90
C ARG A 418 18.74 -4.22 14.56
N ALA A 419 17.62 -4.94 14.57
CA ALA A 419 17.01 -5.46 13.35
C ALA A 419 16.55 -4.32 12.42
N LEU A 420 15.95 -3.25 12.97
CA LEU A 420 15.57 -2.04 12.23
C LEU A 420 16.78 -1.29 11.64
N ASP A 421 17.86 -1.16 12.40
CA ASP A 421 19.07 -0.48 11.94
C ASP A 421 19.75 -1.24 10.78
N GLY A 422 19.48 -2.55 10.68
CA GLY A 422 20.14 -3.47 9.78
C GLY A 422 21.60 -3.70 10.17
N ASP A 423 22.32 -4.52 9.41
CA ASP A 423 23.75 -4.78 9.61
C ASP A 423 24.60 -3.57 9.15
N LYS A 424 24.29 -2.38 9.66
CA LYS A 424 25.11 -1.18 9.51
C LYS A 424 26.21 -1.27 10.55
N PRO A 425 27.48 -1.47 10.17
CA PRO A 425 28.58 -1.31 11.10
C PRO A 425 28.47 0.10 11.65
N ARG A 426 28.53 0.25 12.98
CA ARG A 426 28.51 1.55 13.66
C ARG A 426 29.82 2.33 13.40
N ALA A 427 30.13 2.61 12.14
CA ALA A 427 31.30 3.38 11.72
C ALA A 427 31.22 4.87 12.12
N TRP A 428 30.08 5.33 12.65
CA TRP A 428 29.85 6.74 12.99
C TRP A 428 30.10 7.08 14.46
N GLN A 429 30.27 6.07 15.34
CA GLN A 429 30.55 6.31 16.76
C GLN A 429 32.06 6.38 17.05
N ASP A 430 32.88 5.69 16.25
CA ASP A 430 34.35 5.74 16.39
C ASP A 430 34.99 6.97 15.72
N ALA A 431 34.35 7.54 14.70
CA ALA A 431 34.81 8.76 14.05
C ALA A 431 34.63 10.02 14.93
N ALA A 432 33.63 10.03 15.82
CA ALA A 432 33.36 11.17 16.71
C ALA A 432 34.32 11.22 17.91
N LEU A 433 34.89 10.08 18.33
CA LEU A 433 35.86 10.03 19.44
C LEU A 433 37.30 10.27 18.99
N SER A 434 37.61 10.14 17.70
CA SER A 434 38.96 10.39 17.16
C SER A 434 39.20 11.84 16.74
N ALA A 435 38.16 12.69 16.67
CA ALA A 435 38.29 14.11 16.32
C ALA A 435 38.48 15.00 17.56
N ARG A 436 39.51 14.73 18.36
CA ARG A 436 39.98 15.68 19.38
C ARG A 436 41.25 16.35 18.87
N PRO A 437 41.27 17.67 18.60
CA PRO A 437 42.47 18.32 18.11
C PRO A 437 43.56 18.32 19.20
N PRO A 438 44.84 18.15 18.85
CA PRO A 438 45.92 18.21 19.82
C PRO A 438 46.06 19.64 20.35
N ARG A 439 46.18 19.79 21.67
CA ARG A 439 46.55 21.06 22.32
C ARG A 439 48.02 21.35 22.03
N THR A 440 48.29 22.42 21.30
CA THR A 440 49.64 22.98 21.13
C THR A 440 49.91 24.04 22.21
N PRO A 441 51.12 24.12 22.79
CA PRO A 441 51.42 25.01 23.92
C PRO A 441 51.86 26.40 23.44
N LEU A 442 51.34 27.46 24.07
CA LEU A 442 51.78 28.84 23.84
C LEU A 442 52.81 29.24 24.91
N ALA A 443 54.06 29.43 24.48
CA ALA A 443 55.13 30.02 25.27
C ALA A 443 55.33 31.50 24.90
N ARG A 444 55.06 32.37 25.88
CA ARG A 444 55.91 33.46 26.42
C ARG A 444 56.58 34.48 25.49
N ALA A 445 56.31 35.78 25.75
CA ALA A 445 57.30 36.89 25.76
C ALA A 445 56.66 38.19 26.37
N PRO A 446 57.42 39.26 26.74
CA PRO A 446 58.46 39.33 27.77
C PRO A 446 58.29 40.63 28.66
N PRO A 447 59.29 41.33 29.27
CA PRO A 447 59.21 41.77 30.68
C PRO A 447 59.28 43.31 30.94
N GLY A 448 58.97 43.75 32.17
CA GLY A 448 59.33 45.10 32.70
C GLY A 448 58.27 45.77 33.59
N VAL A 449 58.25 45.54 34.91
CA VAL A 449 58.64 46.44 36.04
C VAL A 449 57.71 47.62 36.40
N SER A 450 57.18 47.53 37.64
CA SER A 450 56.84 48.54 38.68
C SER A 450 55.70 49.56 38.48
N ALA A 451 54.69 49.53 39.37
CA ALA A 451 54.56 50.47 40.50
C ALA A 451 53.17 50.45 41.19
N SER A 452 53.22 50.31 42.53
CA SER A 452 52.47 51.06 43.58
C SER A 452 50.95 50.96 43.81
N GLY A 453 50.61 50.70 45.08
CA GLY A 453 49.44 51.24 45.83
C GLY A 453 48.13 50.45 45.70
N GLY A 454 47.43 50.00 46.75
CA GLY A 454 47.53 50.22 48.18
C GLY A 454 46.30 49.62 48.89
N LEU A 455 46.52 49.24 50.13
CA LEU A 455 45.60 49.21 51.29
C LEU A 455 44.29 48.37 51.25
N TRP A 456 44.23 47.29 52.06
CA TRP A 456 43.47 47.16 53.34
C TRP A 456 42.01 46.71 53.10
N LEU A 457 41.35 45.81 53.83
CA LEU A 457 41.44 45.15 55.14
C LEU A 457 40.61 43.85 54.98
N GLY A 458 41.01 42.70 55.53
CA GLY A 458 40.47 42.17 56.80
C GLY A 458 39.20 41.31 56.56
N CYS A 459 38.95 40.14 57.11
CA CYS A 459 39.54 39.30 58.16
C CYS A 459 38.88 37.90 57.98
N SER A 460 39.66 36.81 57.98
CA SER A 460 39.72 35.79 59.06
C SER A 460 38.64 34.70 59.04
N LEU A 461 38.98 33.52 58.49
CA LEU A 461 39.18 32.20 59.16
C LEU A 461 38.46 31.91 60.53
N PRO A 462 38.41 30.66 61.05
CA PRO A 462 38.29 29.30 60.47
C PRO A 462 37.40 28.34 61.35
N VAL A 463 37.62 27.02 61.22
CA VAL A 463 37.39 25.89 62.18
C VAL A 463 36.15 25.03 61.90
N LEU A 464 36.26 23.80 61.36
CA LEU A 464 36.73 22.50 61.90
C LEU A 464 35.62 21.71 62.64
N MET A 465 35.34 20.49 62.15
CA MET A 465 34.98 19.23 62.87
C MET A 465 33.79 19.29 63.86
N LEU A 466 32.90 18.31 64.06
CA LEU A 466 32.90 16.85 63.92
C LEU A 466 31.44 16.43 64.22
N GLN A 467 30.94 15.32 63.61
CA GLN A 467 30.18 14.21 64.25
C GLN A 467 28.99 14.51 65.21
N LEU A 468 27.87 13.78 65.29
CA LEU A 468 27.50 12.38 65.04
C LEU A 468 25.95 12.29 65.28
N LEU A 469 25.31 11.29 64.67
CA LEU A 469 24.13 10.55 65.16
C LEU A 469 22.82 11.31 65.46
N ARG A 470 21.85 11.16 64.55
CA ARG A 470 20.67 10.32 64.81
C ARG A 470 20.07 9.81 63.50
#